data_AF-A0A259TF85-F1
#
_entry.id   AF-A0A259TF85-F1
#
_cell.length_a   1.000
_cell.length_b   1.000
_cell.length_c   1.000
_cell.angle_alpha   90.00
_cell.angle_beta   90.00
_cell.angle_gamma   90.00
#
_symmetry.space_group_name_H-M   'P 1'
#
loop_
_entity.id
_entity.type
_entity.pdbx_description
1 polymer ?
#
loop_
_entity_poly.entity_id
_entity_poly.type
_entity_poly.pdbx_seq_one_letter_code
_entity_poly.pdbx_strand_id
1 'polypeptide(L)'
;MNKGIPYFLMILAALVLLVQNHQDVSVGDMIFSSLGLDPWIGSPTPGSTRYHLPVIAGLALLVAGIFGTVRLYRAKYPRILSWILLACIAVIYAFPLITRAIGSL
;
A
#
# COMPACT_ATOMS: atom_id res chain seq x y z
N MET A 1 -15.85 -13.06 16.23
CA MET A 1 -14.98 -12.22 15.36
C MET A 1 -14.81 -12.89 14.01
N ASN A 2 -15.19 -12.21 12.93
CA ASN A 2 -14.92 -12.71 11.58
C ASN A 2 -13.40 -12.73 11.38
N LYS A 3 -12.81 -13.92 11.34
CA LYS A 3 -11.35 -14.14 11.24
C LYS A 3 -10.71 -13.48 10.01
N GLY A 4 -11.51 -13.07 9.02
CA GLY A 4 -11.05 -12.37 7.81
C GLY A 4 -10.85 -10.85 7.95
N ILE A 5 -11.42 -10.20 8.97
CA ILE A 5 -11.30 -8.74 9.17
C ILE A 5 -9.82 -8.28 9.27
N PRO A 6 -8.94 -8.91 10.08
CA PRO A 6 -7.57 -8.42 10.23
C PRO A 6 -6.78 -8.46 8.92
N TYR A 7 -6.96 -9.49 8.09
CA TYR A 7 -6.27 -9.60 6.80
C TYR A 7 -6.75 -8.56 5.80
N PHE A 8 -8.04 -8.23 5.82
CA PHE A 8 -8.58 -7.14 5.01
C PHE A 8 -8.03 -5.78 5.45
N LEU A 9 -7.96 -5.54 6.77
CA LEU A 9 -7.35 -4.32 7.31
C LEU A 9 -5.86 -4.20 6.93
N MET A 10 -5.11 -5.31 6.88
CA MET A 10 -3.73 -5.32 6.40
C MET A 10 -3.62 -4.89 4.94
N ILE A 11 -4.54 -5.34 4.07
CA ILE A 11 -4.57 -4.92 2.66
C ILE A 11 -4.87 -3.41 2.55
N LEU A 12 -5.83 -2.91 3.34
CA LEU A 12 -6.14 -1.48 3.36
C LEU A 12 -4.96 -0.64 3.84
N ALA A 13 -4.32 -1.03 4.95
CA ALA A 13 -3.13 -0.36 5.45
C ALA A 13 -1.98 -0.38 4.44
N ALA A 14 -1.77 -1.51 3.76
CA ALA A 14 -0.78 -1.61 2.70
C ALA A 14 -1.05 -0.65 1.54
N LEU A 15 -2.30 -0.55 1.09
CA LEU A 15 -2.68 0.39 0.03
C LEU A 15 -2.41 1.83 0.44
N VAL A 16 -2.75 2.23 1.67
CA VAL A 16 -2.44 3.57 2.18
C VAL A 16 -0.93 3.85 2.14
N LEU A 17 -0.08 2.88 2.45
CA LEU A 17 1.38 3.07 2.42
C LEU A 17 1.97 3.09 1.00
N LEU A 18 1.38 2.36 0.05
CA LEU A 18 1.93 2.20 -1.31
C LEU A 18 1.45 3.25 -2.31
N VAL A 19 0.34 3.89 -2.00
CA VAL A 19 -0.30 4.84 -2.89
C VAL A 19 0.47 6.17 -2.94
N GLN A 20 0.63 6.68 -4.16
CA GLN A 20 1.31 7.95 -4.44
C GLN A 20 0.31 8.96 -5.00
N ASN A 21 0.47 10.22 -4.59
CA ASN A 21 -0.29 11.33 -5.16
C ASN A 21 0.26 11.72 -6.54
N HIS A 22 -0.40 12.67 -7.21
CA HIS A 22 0.02 13.18 -8.51
C HIS A 22 1.38 13.93 -8.53
N GLN A 23 1.99 14.17 -7.37
CA GLN A 23 3.30 14.83 -7.21
C GLN A 23 4.40 13.81 -6.88
N ASP A 24 4.15 12.52 -7.10
CA ASP A 24 5.03 11.40 -6.73
C ASP A 24 5.36 11.35 -5.23
N VAL A 25 4.52 11.98 -4.39
CA VAL A 25 4.61 11.89 -2.93
C VAL A 25 3.72 10.78 -2.44
N SER A 26 4.35 9.80 -1.79
CA SER A 26 3.66 8.68 -1.14
C SER A 26 2.91 9.14 0.10
N VAL A 27 1.68 8.64 0.29
CA VAL A 27 0.92 8.86 1.53
C VAL A 27 1.65 8.20 2.72
N GLY A 28 2.33 7.09 2.49
CA GLY A 28 3.21 6.46 3.48
C GLY A 28 4.34 7.39 3.94
N ASP A 29 4.85 8.25 3.07
CA ASP A 29 5.93 9.19 3.41
C ASP A 29 5.42 10.28 4.35
N MET A 30 4.19 10.74 4.12
CA MET A 30 3.51 11.68 5.01
C MET A 30 3.29 11.07 6.40
N ILE A 31 2.90 9.80 6.48
CA ILE A 31 2.73 9.10 7.75
C ILE A 31 4.07 8.96 8.48
N PHE A 32 5.11 8.48 7.81
CA PHE A 32 6.42 8.29 8.43
C PHE A 32 7.02 9.62 8.90
N SER A 33 6.98 10.66 8.06
CA SER A 33 7.44 12.00 8.43
C SER A 33 6.64 12.61 9.59
N SER A 34 5.32 12.41 9.66
CA SER A 34 4.49 12.86 10.78
C SER A 34 4.83 12.17 12.11
N LEU A 35 5.38 10.95 12.05
CA LEU A 35 5.88 10.21 13.21
C LEU A 35 7.35 10.55 13.54
N GLY A 36 7.97 11.49 12.82
CA GLY A 36 9.37 11.85 13.00
C GLY A 36 10.36 10.82 12.43
N LEU A 37 9.91 9.91 11.56
CA LEU A 37 10.73 8.91 10.90
C LEU A 37 11.11 9.38 9.49
N ASP A 38 12.37 9.23 9.10
CA ASP A 38 12.78 9.41 7.70
C ASP A 38 12.16 8.27 6.86
N PRO A 39 11.35 8.57 5.82
CA PRO A 39 10.80 7.56 4.92
C PRO A 39 11.86 6.76 4.17
N TRP A 40 13.09 7.28 4.09
CA TRP A 40 14.19 6.67 3.36
C TRP A 40 15.32 6.29 4.31
N ILE A 41 15.79 5.05 4.21
CA ILE A 41 17.00 4.60 4.90
C ILE A 41 18.13 4.35 3.90
N GLY A 42 19.36 4.64 4.30
CA GLY A 42 20.55 4.46 3.46
C GLY A 42 21.40 5.72 3.42
N SER A 43 22.54 5.65 2.73
CA SER A 43 23.42 6.80 2.65
C SER A 43 22.82 7.88 1.72
N PRO A 44 22.92 9.17 2.06
CA PRO A 44 22.54 10.27 1.16
C PRO A 44 23.57 10.49 0.04
N THR A 45 24.62 9.66 -0.05
CA THR A 45 25.67 9.79 -1.07
C THR A 45 25.16 9.45 -2.47
N PRO A 46 25.48 10.25 -3.50
CA PRO A 46 25.18 9.91 -4.90
C PRO A 46 25.77 8.54 -5.26
N GLY A 47 24.95 7.64 -5.80
CA GLY A 47 25.36 6.28 -6.17
C GLY A 47 25.18 5.21 -5.08
N SER A 48 24.66 5.58 -3.90
CA SER A 48 24.31 4.61 -2.86
C SER A 48 22.82 4.23 -2.87
N THR A 49 22.52 2.96 -2.56
CA THR A 49 21.14 2.45 -2.52
C THR A 49 20.37 3.06 -1.35
N ARG A 50 19.25 3.72 -1.66
CA ARG A 50 18.27 4.16 -0.64
C ARG A 50 17.07 3.22 -0.68
N TYR A 51 16.62 2.82 0.50
CA TYR A 51 15.44 1.98 0.67
C TYR A 51 14.29 2.81 1.19
N HIS A 52 13.13 2.64 0.56
CA HIS A 52 11.92 3.37 0.91
C HIS A 52 11.11 2.54 1.91
N LEU A 53 11.19 2.92 3.18
CA LEU A 53 10.57 2.19 4.28
C LEU A 53 9.06 2.02 4.11
N PRO A 54 8.28 3.05 3.69
CA PRO A 54 6.85 2.90 3.53
C PRO A 54 6.49 1.86 2.46
N VAL A 55 7.25 1.80 1.36
CA VAL A 55 7.05 0.78 0.31
C VAL A 55 7.39 -0.62 0.81
N ILE A 56 8.49 -0.78 1.55
CA ILE A 56 8.86 -2.09 2.11
C ILE A 56 7.80 -2.58 3.09
N ALA A 57 7.38 -1.72 4.03
CA ALA A 57 6.33 -2.04 4.99
C ALA A 57 4.99 -2.34 4.30
N GLY A 58 4.61 -1.51 3.33
CA GLY A 58 3.40 -1.67 2.53
C GLY A 58 3.38 -2.98 1.76
N LEU A 59 4.47 -3.36 1.08
CA LEU A 59 4.58 -4.64 0.38
C LEU A 59 4.48 -5.84 1.32
N ALA A 60 5.16 -5.79 2.47
CA ALA A 60 5.08 -6.87 3.47
C ALA A 60 3.65 -7.05 4.00
N LEU A 61 2.96 -5.95 4.33
CA LEU A 61 1.56 -5.95 4.74
C LEU A 61 0.64 -6.47 3.63
N LEU A 62 0.88 -6.07 2.38
CA LEU A 62 0.08 -6.49 1.24
C LEU A 62 0.17 -8.00 1.03
N VAL A 63 1.38 -8.56 1.05
CA VAL A 63 1.60 -10.01 0.88
C VAL A 63 0.95 -10.79 2.01
N ALA A 64 1.14 -10.37 3.26
CA ALA A 64 0.54 -11.03 4.42
C ALA A 64 -1.01 -10.96 4.38
N GLY A 65 -1.56 -9.79 4.06
CA GLY A 65 -3.00 -9.56 3.94
C GLY A 65 -3.64 -10.37 2.81
N ILE A 66 -3.01 -10.41 1.62
CA ILE A 66 -3.48 -11.22 0.49
C ILE A 66 -3.43 -12.70 0.85
N PHE A 67 -2.32 -13.20 1.38
CA PHE A 67 -2.16 -14.62 1.70
C PHE A 67 -3.19 -15.08 2.74
N GLY A 68 -3.39 -14.29 3.80
CA GLY A 68 -4.41 -14.57 4.82
C GLY A 68 -5.84 -14.52 4.27
N THR A 69 -6.16 -13.50 3.46
CA THR A 69 -7.50 -13.35 2.85
C THR A 69 -7.80 -14.49 1.87
N VAL A 70 -6.85 -14.82 0.99
CA VAL A 70 -7.01 -15.91 0.03
C VAL A 70 -7.16 -17.23 0.77
N ARG A 71 -6.32 -17.53 1.77
CA ARG A 71 -6.42 -18.78 2.54
C ARG A 71 -7.80 -18.95 3.19
N LEU A 72 -8.39 -17.85 3.68
CA LEU A 72 -9.66 -17.89 4.41
C LEU A 72 -10.88 -17.98 3.49
N TYR A 73 -10.87 -17.26 2.36
CA TYR A 73 -12.04 -17.12 1.50
C TYR A 73 -11.99 -17.96 0.21
N ARG A 74 -10.83 -18.52 -0.17
CA ARG A 74 -10.68 -19.31 -1.41
C ARG A 74 -11.64 -20.49 -1.50
N ALA A 75 -12.00 -21.11 -0.37
CA ALA A 75 -12.97 -22.21 -0.33
C ALA A 75 -14.37 -21.80 -0.80
N LYS A 76 -14.76 -20.53 -0.58
CA LYS A 76 -16.05 -19.98 -1.00
C LYS A 76 -15.97 -19.19 -2.31
N TYR A 77 -14.84 -18.53 -2.56
CA TYR A 77 -14.61 -17.67 -3.71
C TYR A 77 -13.27 -18.04 -4.38
N PRO A 78 -13.25 -18.98 -5.34
CA PRO A 78 -12.02 -19.51 -5.92
C PRO A 78 -11.19 -18.47 -6.70
N ARG A 79 -11.83 -17.39 -7.17
CA ARG A 79 -11.19 -16.30 -7.92
C ARG A 79 -10.87 -15.07 -7.06
N ILE A 80 -10.93 -15.18 -5.73
CA ILE A 80 -10.75 -14.01 -4.85
C ILE A 80 -9.39 -13.32 -5.01
N LEU A 81 -8.33 -14.08 -5.31
CA LEU A 81 -7.00 -13.53 -5.57
C LEU A 81 -7.02 -12.54 -6.74
N SER A 82 -7.63 -12.91 -7.87
CA SER A 82 -7.71 -12.03 -9.05
C SER A 82 -8.48 -10.75 -8.75
N TRP A 83 -9.58 -10.85 -7.99
CA TRP A 83 -10.36 -9.67 -7.57
C TRP A 83 -9.58 -8.75 -6.65
N ILE A 84 -8.83 -9.30 -5.68
CA ILE A 84 -7.99 -8.50 -4.80
C ILE A 84 -6.89 -7.80 -5.59
N LEU A 85 -6.19 -8.51 -6.48
CA LEU A 85 -5.14 -7.92 -7.31
C LEU A 85 -5.68 -6.80 -8.21
N LEU A 86 -6.83 -7.04 -8.87
CA LEU A 86 -7.50 -6.02 -9.68
C LEU A 86 -7.90 -4.80 -8.85
N ALA A 87 -8.43 -5.00 -7.64
CA ALA A 87 -8.77 -3.90 -6.74
C ALA A 87 -7.54 -3.11 -6.31
N CYS A 88 -6.45 -3.78 -5.95
CA CYS A 88 -5.20 -3.11 -5.57
C CYS A 88 -4.64 -2.28 -6.73
N ILE A 89 -4.59 -2.85 -7.95
CA ILE A 89 -4.16 -2.13 -9.14
C ILE A 89 -5.07 -0.93 -9.40
N ALA A 90 -6.39 -1.13 -9.39
CA ALA A 90 -7.35 -0.05 -9.61
C ALA A 90 -7.16 1.11 -8.63
N VAL A 91 -6.95 0.83 -7.33
CA VAL A 91 -6.71 1.86 -6.32
C VAL A 91 -5.41 2.62 -6.58
N ILE A 92 -4.32 1.90 -6.86
CA ILE A 92 -2.99 2.50 -7.12
C ILE A 92 -3.06 3.47 -8.30
N TYR A 93 -3.76 3.12 -9.38
CA TYR A 93 -3.90 3.98 -10.56
C TYR A 93 -4.96 5.08 -10.41
N ALA A 94 -6.05 4.81 -9.68
CA ALA A 94 -7.11 5.80 -9.48
C ALA A 94 -6.69 6.94 -8.56
N PHE A 95 -5.84 6.68 -7.57
CA PHE A 95 -5.46 7.67 -6.57
C PHE A 95 -4.74 8.91 -7.12
N PRO A 96 -3.72 8.82 -8.00
CA PRO A 96 -3.11 10.02 -8.58
C PRO A 96 -4.12 10.83 -9.41
N LEU A 97 -5.08 10.18 -10.07
CA LEU A 97 -6.14 10.87 -10.81
C LEU A 97 -7.07 11.68 -9.89
N ILE A 98 -7.49 11.08 -8.77
CA ILE A 98 -8.35 11.73 -7.77
C ILE A 98 -7.61 12.88 -7.11
N THR A 99 -6.37 12.67 -6.67
CA THR A 99 -5.59 13.73 -6.02
C THR A 99 -5.28 14.89 -6.97
N ARG A 100 -5.08 14.60 -8.26
CA ARG A 100 -4.96 15.64 -9.29
C ARG A 100 -6.24 16.45 -9.44
N ALA A 101 -7.40 15.80 -9.50
CA ALA A 101 -8.68 16.48 -9.62
C ALA A 101 -8.96 17.40 -8.41
N ILE A 102 -8.65 16.94 -7.20
CA ILE A 102 -8.80 17.74 -5.97
C ILE A 102 -7.81 18.92 -5.97
N GLY A 103 -6.56 18.70 -6.37
CA GLY A 103 -5.55 19.77 -6.43
C GLY A 103 -5.75 20.78 -7.55
N SER A 104 -6.65 20.51 -8.50
CA SER A 104 -7.02 21.42 -9.60
C SER A 104 -8.28 22.26 -9.34
N LEU A 105 -8.94 22.05 -8.19
CA LEU A 105 -10.06 22.85 -7.69
C LEU A 105 -9.55 23.96 -6.77
#